data_AF-K9ZFU0-F1
#
_entry.id   AF-K9ZFU0-F1
#
_cell.length_a   1.000
_cell.length_b   1.000
_cell.length_c   1.000
_cell.angle_alpha   90.00
_cell.angle_beta   90.00
_cell.angle_gamma   90.00
#
_symmetry.space_group_name_H-M   'P 1'
#
loop_
_entity.id
_entity.type
_entity.pdbx_description
1 polymer ?
#
loop_
_entity_poly.entity_id
_entity_poly.type
_entity_poly.pdbx_seq_one_letter_code
_entity_poly.pdbx_strand_id
1 'polypeptide(L)'
;MISHPHPPVKVASKREREYLRPKEVEAMIKAAHSFGRHGVRDAAIILLMFRHGLRTAELVSLKWSQIDLNDGYIEIRRVKHGHDSTHPLRAPELRSLRQIKRDYPETQYVFVSERKAPLSTRTIRHIIARAPDTCSDLQY
;
A
#
# COMPACT_ATOMS: atom_id res chain seq x y z
N MET A 1 -34.74 20.18 -9.41
CA MET A 1 -33.76 20.30 -8.31
C MET A 1 -33.28 18.90 -7.97
N ILE A 2 -32.02 18.56 -8.24
CA ILE A 2 -31.48 17.21 -8.00
C ILE A 2 -30.93 17.18 -6.56
N SER A 3 -31.62 16.50 -5.65
CA SER A 3 -31.14 16.26 -4.30
C SER A 3 -29.91 15.35 -4.37
N HIS A 4 -28.76 15.86 -3.94
CA HIS A 4 -27.58 15.03 -3.77
C HIS A 4 -27.68 14.33 -2.42
N PRO A 5 -27.57 12.99 -2.36
CA PRO A 5 -27.61 12.29 -1.08
C PRO A 5 -26.45 12.75 -0.20
N HIS A 6 -26.73 12.94 1.09
CA HIS A 6 -25.69 13.28 2.06
C HIS A 6 -24.61 12.19 2.08
N PRO A 7 -23.33 12.59 2.20
CA PRO A 7 -22.25 11.63 2.30
C PRO A 7 -22.50 10.69 3.49
N PRO A 8 -22.24 9.38 3.34
CA PRO A 8 -22.48 8.41 4.40
C PRO A 8 -21.72 8.80 5.67
N VAL A 9 -22.40 8.70 6.81
CA VAL A 9 -21.81 8.97 8.13
C VAL A 9 -20.65 8.00 8.34
N LYS A 10 -19.48 8.53 8.71
CA LYS A 10 -18.32 7.69 9.07
C LYS A 10 -18.70 6.86 10.29
N VAL A 11 -18.68 5.53 10.15
CA VAL A 11 -18.85 4.61 11.28
C VAL A 11 -17.63 4.75 12.18
N ALA A 12 -17.86 5.09 13.45
CA ALA A 12 -16.79 5.19 14.44
C ALA A 12 -16.15 3.82 14.65
N SER A 13 -14.82 3.82 14.76
CA SER A 13 -14.05 2.62 15.09
C SER A 13 -14.49 2.09 16.45
N LYS A 14 -14.69 0.76 16.58
CA LYS A 14 -14.90 0.10 17.88
C LYS A 14 -13.61 0.00 18.72
N ARG A 15 -12.47 0.40 18.16
CA ARG A 15 -11.17 0.33 18.83
C ARG A 15 -11.00 1.49 19.79
N GLU A 16 -10.36 1.23 20.92
CA GLU A 16 -9.94 2.26 21.88
C GLU A 16 -9.00 3.31 21.26
N ARG A 17 -8.26 2.94 20.20
CA ARG A 17 -7.30 3.78 19.49
C ARG A 17 -7.56 3.78 17.98
N GLU A 18 -7.39 4.94 17.35
CA GLU A 18 -7.59 5.12 15.90
C GLU A 18 -6.33 4.88 15.05
N TYR A 19 -5.19 4.57 15.67
CA TYR A 19 -3.92 4.33 14.98
C TYR A 19 -3.41 2.89 15.17
N LEU A 20 -2.61 2.43 14.21
CA LEU A 20 -1.96 1.12 14.26
C LEU A 20 -0.57 1.21 14.90
N ARG A 21 -0.24 0.22 15.72
CA ARG A 21 1.09 -0.04 16.28
C ARG A 21 1.95 -0.81 15.29
N PRO A 22 3.29 -0.75 15.40
CA PRO A 22 4.18 -1.47 14.50
C PRO A 22 3.89 -2.99 14.41
N LYS A 23 3.59 -3.64 15.53
CA LYS A 23 3.24 -5.08 15.58
C LYS A 23 1.93 -5.38 14.83
N GLU A 24 0.94 -4.51 14.94
CA GLU A 24 -0.34 -4.64 14.24
C GLU A 24 -0.16 -4.49 12.73
N VAL A 25 0.68 -3.52 12.30
CA VAL A 25 1.04 -3.36 10.88
C VAL A 25 1.81 -4.58 10.38
N GLU A 26 2.74 -5.13 11.17
CA GLU A 26 3.47 -6.34 10.79
C GLU A 26 2.53 -7.54 10.61
N ALA A 27 1.57 -7.73 11.52
CA ALA A 27 0.56 -8.76 11.40
C ALA A 27 -0.33 -8.53 10.16
N MET A 28 -0.67 -7.28 9.84
CA MET A 28 -1.41 -6.89 8.64
C MET A 28 -0.64 -7.24 7.35
N ILE A 29 0.67 -6.99 7.31
CA ILE A 29 1.56 -7.34 6.19
C ILE A 29 1.63 -8.86 6.04
N LYS A 30 1.82 -9.61 7.14
CA LYS A 30 1.86 -11.09 7.12
C LYS A 30 0.57 -11.68 6.60
N ALA A 31 -0.57 -11.18 7.09
CA ALA A 31 -1.88 -11.61 6.62
C ALA A 31 -2.04 -11.36 5.12
N ALA A 32 -1.78 -10.13 4.65
CA ALA A 32 -1.86 -9.80 3.22
C ALA A 32 -0.94 -10.68 2.36
N HIS A 33 0.24 -11.05 2.87
CA HIS A 33 1.16 -11.96 2.19
C HIS A 33 0.59 -13.38 2.03
N SER A 34 -0.13 -13.87 3.03
CA SER A 34 -0.70 -15.22 3.02
C SER A 34 -2.00 -15.35 2.23
N PHE A 35 -2.63 -14.23 1.84
CA PHE A 35 -3.92 -14.24 1.15
C PHE A 35 -3.80 -14.16 -0.37
N GLY A 36 -4.38 -15.14 -1.06
CA GLY A 36 -4.60 -15.10 -2.51
C GLY A 36 -3.32 -15.23 -3.34
N ARG A 37 -3.45 -14.94 -4.64
CA ARG A 37 -2.36 -15.12 -5.64
C ARG A 37 -1.31 -14.02 -5.62
N HIS A 38 -1.65 -12.84 -5.09
CA HIS A 38 -0.83 -11.63 -5.17
C HIS A 38 -0.24 -11.23 -3.81
N GLY A 39 0.07 -12.20 -2.96
CA GLY A 39 0.48 -11.97 -1.58
C GLY A 39 1.67 -11.02 -1.44
N VAL A 40 2.71 -11.20 -2.25
CA VAL A 40 3.89 -10.32 -2.24
C VAL A 40 3.53 -8.88 -2.59
N ARG A 41 2.71 -8.70 -3.63
CA ARG A 41 2.25 -7.38 -4.09
C ARG A 41 1.44 -6.68 -3.00
N ASP A 42 0.48 -7.39 -2.43
CA ASP A 42 -0.47 -6.86 -1.46
C ASP A 42 0.22 -6.53 -0.12
N ALA A 43 1.18 -7.37 0.30
CA ALA A 43 2.05 -7.09 1.44
C ALA A 43 2.97 -5.87 1.20
N ALA A 44 3.55 -5.75 0.00
CA ALA A 44 4.41 -4.62 -0.36
C ALA A 44 3.64 -3.28 -0.40
N ILE A 45 2.38 -3.29 -0.83
CA ILE A 45 1.48 -2.14 -0.79
C ILE A 45 1.40 -1.59 0.64
N ILE A 46 1.09 -2.45 1.60
CA ILE A 46 0.96 -2.05 3.01
C ILE A 46 2.30 -1.55 3.56
N LEU A 47 3.39 -2.27 3.26
CA LEU A 47 4.73 -1.93 3.72
C LEU A 47 5.17 -0.54 3.26
N LEU A 48 5.07 -0.24 1.95
CA LEU A 48 5.49 1.05 1.40
C LEU A 48 4.59 2.20 1.88
N MET A 49 3.28 1.96 1.99
CA MET A 49 2.36 2.96 2.54
C MET A 49 2.72 3.31 3.99
N PHE A 50 3.06 2.32 4.81
CA PHE A 50 3.44 2.54 6.21
C PHE A 50 4.81 3.24 6.34
N ARG A 51 5.81 2.84 5.55
CA ARG A 51 7.19 3.34 5.68
C ARG A 51 7.40 4.73 5.08
N HIS A 52 6.74 5.01 3.96
CA HIS A 52 6.94 6.26 3.22
C HIS A 52 5.74 7.20 3.27
N GLY A 53 4.65 6.80 3.93
CA GLY A 53 3.42 7.58 4.02
C GLY A 53 2.77 7.79 2.65
N LEU A 54 2.86 6.81 1.75
CA LEU A 54 2.28 6.90 0.41
C LEU A 54 0.75 6.94 0.51
N ARG A 55 0.14 7.90 -0.18
CA ARG A 55 -1.32 7.91 -0.39
C ARG A 55 -1.69 6.91 -1.47
N THR A 56 -2.94 6.44 -1.45
CA THR A 56 -3.43 5.49 -2.47
C THR A 56 -3.26 6.00 -3.90
N ALA A 57 -3.44 7.31 -4.14
CA ALA A 57 -3.24 7.93 -5.46
C ALA A 57 -1.77 7.95 -5.91
N GLU A 58 -0.84 8.12 -4.96
CA GLU A 58 0.61 8.09 -5.22
C GLU A 58 1.04 6.65 -5.53
N LEU A 59 0.50 5.68 -4.80
CA LEU A 59 0.82 4.27 -4.98
C LEU A 59 0.36 3.72 -6.34
N VAL A 60 -0.85 4.06 -6.80
CA VAL A 60 -1.36 3.59 -8.13
C VAL A 60 -0.60 4.19 -9.30
N SER A 61 0.02 5.36 -9.10
CA SER A 61 0.76 6.08 -10.14
C SER A 61 2.27 5.80 -10.11
N LEU A 62 2.75 5.06 -9.10
CA LEU A 62 4.16 4.75 -8.91
C LEU A 62 4.72 3.90 -10.07
N LYS A 63 5.78 4.42 -10.70
CA LYS A 63 6.47 3.78 -11.83
C LYS A 63 7.82 3.21 -11.43
N TRP A 64 8.29 2.20 -12.16
CA TRP A 64 9.63 1.65 -11.96
C TRP A 64 10.75 2.66 -12.22
N SER A 65 10.52 3.65 -13.10
CA SER A 65 11.48 4.74 -13.35
C SER A 65 11.74 5.62 -12.13
N GLN A 66 10.88 5.57 -11.12
CA GLN A 66 11.02 6.32 -9.86
C GLN A 66 11.75 5.51 -8.77
N ILE A 67 12.12 4.26 -9.07
CA ILE A 67 12.72 3.36 -8.08
C ILE A 67 14.10 2.93 -8.58
N ASP A 68 15.12 3.29 -7.81
CA ASP A 68 16.44 2.71 -7.93
C ASP A 68 16.54 1.48 -7.01
N LEU A 69 16.49 0.28 -7.60
CA LEU A 69 16.61 -0.98 -6.87
C LEU A 69 18.07 -1.34 -6.52
N ASN A 70 19.05 -0.67 -7.13
CA ASN A 70 20.47 -0.91 -6.88
C ASN A 70 20.93 -0.04 -5.72
N ASP A 71 20.71 1.26 -5.82
CA ASP A 71 21.09 2.24 -4.80
C ASP A 71 20.08 2.33 -3.65
N GLY A 72 18.88 1.79 -3.87
CA GLY A 72 17.85 1.66 -2.84
C GLY A 72 17.16 2.98 -2.52
N TYR A 73 16.68 3.68 -3.54
CA TYR A 73 15.92 4.92 -3.38
C TYR A 73 14.59 4.87 -4.13
N ILE A 74 13.61 5.59 -3.60
CA ILE A 74 12.31 5.82 -4.24
C ILE A 74 12.02 7.32 -4.30
N GLU A 75 11.78 7.84 -5.51
CA GLU A 75 11.30 9.19 -5.77
C GLU A 75 9.77 9.23 -5.67
N ILE A 76 9.26 9.93 -4.66
CA ILE A 76 7.83 10.04 -4.41
C ILE A 76 7.34 11.38 -4.93
N ARG A 77 6.52 11.31 -5.97
CA ARG A 77 5.78 12.45 -6.50
C ARG A 77 4.48 12.61 -5.73
N ARG A 78 4.39 13.63 -4.89
CA ARG A 78 3.25 13.81 -3.99
C ARG A 78 2.09 14.44 -4.75
N VAL A 79 0.88 13.95 -4.48
CA VAL A 79 -0.33 14.51 -5.11
C VAL A 79 -0.79 15.78 -4.39
N LYS A 80 -1.60 16.58 -5.09
CA LYS A 80 -2.20 17.85 -4.62
C LYS A 80 -1.15 18.94 -4.34
N HIS A 81 -0.80 19.13 -3.08
CA HIS A 81 0.09 20.19 -2.60
C HIS A 81 1.22 19.60 -1.74
N GLY A 82 1.52 18.32 -1.90
CA GLY A 82 2.68 17.73 -1.22
C GLY A 82 3.96 18.07 -1.98
N HIS A 83 5.07 18.15 -1.24
CA HIS A 83 6.40 18.32 -1.83
C HIS A 83 7.00 16.96 -2.19
N ASP A 84 7.51 16.87 -3.41
CA ASP A 84 8.22 15.69 -3.88
C ASP A 84 9.43 15.39 -2.99
N SER A 85 9.72 14.11 -2.79
CA SER A 85 10.72 13.66 -1.83
C SER A 85 11.32 12.33 -2.23
N THR A 86 12.62 12.18 -1.99
CA THR A 86 13.33 10.91 -2.17
C THR A 86 13.47 10.22 -0.82
N HIS A 87 13.05 8.96 -0.76
CA HIS A 87 13.14 8.16 0.46
C HIS A 87 14.08 6.95 0.24
N PRO A 88 14.86 6.54 1.26
CA PRO A 88 15.65 5.32 1.17
C PRO A 88 14.78 4.07 1.33
N LEU A 89 15.05 3.04 0.54
CA LEU A 89 14.45 1.71 0.62
C LEU A 89 15.34 0.77 1.44
N ARG A 90 14.75 0.11 2.44
CA ARG A 90 15.44 -0.90 3.25
C ARG A 90 15.28 -2.28 2.64
N ALA A 91 16.03 -3.23 3.20
CA ALA A 91 16.11 -4.60 2.71
C ALA A 91 14.74 -5.31 2.53
N PRO A 92 13.75 -5.19 3.43
CA PRO A 92 12.43 -5.79 3.21
C PRO A 92 11.70 -5.20 1.99
N GLU A 93 11.77 -3.89 1.80
CA GLU A 93 11.12 -3.20 0.68
C GLU A 93 11.79 -3.61 -0.65
N LEU A 94 13.13 -3.63 -0.68
CA LEU A 94 13.90 -4.05 -1.84
C LEU A 94 13.61 -5.49 -2.24
N ARG A 95 13.52 -6.42 -1.29
CA ARG A 95 13.19 -7.82 -1.58
C ARG A 95 11.82 -7.94 -2.22
N SER A 96 10.81 -7.29 -1.64
CA SER A 96 9.45 -7.31 -2.18
C SER A 96 9.39 -6.67 -3.57
N LEU A 97 10.01 -5.51 -3.76
CA LEU A 97 10.03 -4.82 -5.06
C LEU A 97 10.76 -5.62 -6.15
N ARG A 98 11.89 -6.26 -5.82
CA ARG A 98 12.61 -7.13 -6.78
C ARG A 98 11.81 -8.37 -7.15
N GLN A 99 11.02 -8.92 -6.23
CA GLN A 99 10.10 -10.02 -6.55
C GLN A 99 8.99 -9.52 -7.49
N ILE A 100 8.33 -8.41 -7.18
CA ILE A 100 7.27 -7.84 -8.03
C ILE A 100 7.78 -7.51 -9.43
N LYS A 101 9.00 -6.95 -9.55
CA LYS A 101 9.61 -6.67 -10.86
C LYS A 101 9.85 -7.94 -11.68
N ARG A 102 10.20 -9.07 -11.03
CA ARG A 102 10.34 -10.37 -11.70
C ARG A 102 9.00 -10.96 -12.13
N ASP A 103 7.96 -10.75 -11.33
CA ASP A 103 6.62 -11.25 -11.64
C ASP A 103 5.96 -10.44 -12.78
N TYR A 104 6.30 -9.15 -12.91
CA TYR A 104 5.72 -8.21 -13.90
C TYR A 104 6.79 -7.38 -14.65
N PRO A 105 7.71 -8.01 -15.41
CA PRO A 105 8.88 -7.34 -15.97
C PRO A 105 8.55 -6.25 -17.01
N GLU A 106 7.52 -6.47 -17.81
CA GLU A 106 7.13 -5.59 -18.94
C GLU A 106 6.20 -4.44 -18.55
N THR A 107 6.02 -4.18 -17.25
CA THR A 107 5.07 -3.17 -16.78
C THR A 107 5.77 -1.87 -16.47
N GLN A 108 5.14 -0.74 -16.79
CA GLN A 108 5.66 0.58 -16.40
C GLN A 108 5.39 0.90 -14.92
N TYR A 109 4.24 0.44 -14.42
CA TYR A 109 3.77 0.70 -13.07
C TYR A 109 4.20 -0.42 -12.13
N VAL A 110 4.54 -0.07 -10.89
CA VAL A 110 5.01 -1.03 -9.88
C VAL A 110 3.88 -1.97 -9.45
N PHE A 111 2.67 -1.41 -9.28
CA PHE A 111 1.51 -2.14 -8.79
C PHE A 111 0.46 -2.27 -9.87
N VAL A 112 0.38 -3.46 -10.46
CA VAL A 112 -0.55 -3.79 -11.54
C VAL A 112 -1.56 -4.87 -11.13
N SER A 113 -2.68 -4.88 -11.85
CA SER A 113 -3.68 -5.95 -11.84
C SER A 113 -3.22 -7.15 -12.68
N GLU A 114 -4.00 -8.24 -12.65
CA GLU A 114 -3.75 -9.43 -13.51
C GLU A 114 -3.74 -9.08 -15.01
N ARG A 115 -4.46 -8.03 -15.42
CA ARG A 115 -4.47 -7.53 -16.79
C ARG A 115 -3.31 -6.58 -17.11
N LYS A 116 -2.29 -6.50 -16.25
CA LYS A 116 -1.11 -5.61 -16.36
C LYS A 116 -1.42 -4.10 -16.39
N ALA A 117 -2.67 -3.71 -16.18
CA ALA A 117 -3.07 -2.32 -15.99
C ALA A 117 -2.82 -1.89 -14.53
N PRO A 118 -2.58 -0.59 -14.25
CA PRO A 118 -2.41 -0.08 -12.89
C PRO A 118 -3.57 -0.47 -11.98
N LEU A 119 -3.27 -0.75 -10.70
CA LEU A 119 -4.34 -0.95 -9.73
C LEU A 119 -5.18 0.31 -9.56
N SER A 120 -6.47 0.13 -9.28
CA SER A 120 -7.35 1.23 -8.90
C SER A 120 -7.18 1.59 -7.42
N THR A 121 -7.44 2.84 -7.05
CA THR A 121 -7.43 3.26 -5.64
C THR A 121 -8.46 2.47 -4.81
N ARG A 122 -9.59 2.09 -5.42
CA ARG A 122 -10.60 1.21 -4.80
C ARG A 122 -10.02 -0.17 -4.49
N THR A 123 -9.25 -0.76 -5.40
CA THR A 123 -8.62 -2.07 -5.19
C THR A 123 -7.64 -2.04 -4.01
N ILE A 124 -6.82 -0.98 -3.90
CA ILE A 124 -5.90 -0.82 -2.76
C ILE A 124 -6.69 -0.73 -1.44
N ARG A 125 -7.78 0.06 -1.40
CA ARG A 125 -8.61 0.15 -0.18
C ARG A 125 -9.20 -1.20 0.21
N HIS A 126 -9.61 -2.02 -0.76
CA HIS A 126 -10.08 -3.39 -0.50
C HIS A 126 -8.98 -4.29 0.04
N ILE A 127 -7.76 -4.21 -0.50
CA ILE A 127 -6.60 -4.96 0.01
C ILE A 127 -6.35 -4.60 1.48
N ILE A 128 -6.34 -3.30 1.81
CA ILE A 128 -6.11 -2.81 3.18
C ILE A 128 -7.26 -3.22 4.11
N ALA A 129 -8.51 -3.06 3.69
CA ALA A 129 -9.68 -3.36 4.51
C ALA A 129 -9.88 -4.87 4.76
N ARG A 130 -9.33 -5.72 3.87
CA ARG A 130 -9.38 -7.17 4.02
C ARG A 130 -8.34 -7.69 5.02
N ALA A 131 -7.29 -6.92 5.27
CA ALA A 131 -6.30 -7.32 6.24
C ALA A 131 -6.96 -7.32 7.65
N PRO A 132 -6.77 -8.39 8.44
CA PRO A 132 -7.54 -8.62 9.65
C PRO A 132 -7.39 -7.48 10.65
N ASP A 133 -8.47 -7.23 11.40
CA ASP A 133 -8.47 -6.34 12.56
C ASP A 133 -7.55 -6.93 13.64
N THR A 134 -6.26 -6.62 13.56
CA THR A 134 -5.21 -7.13 14.47
C THR A 134 -5.25 -6.53 15.87
N CYS A 135 -6.29 -5.75 16.19
CA CYS A 135 -6.43 -4.99 17.42
C CYS A 135 -6.73 -5.84 18.66
N SER A 136 -7.23 -7.08 18.50
CA SER A 136 -7.75 -7.88 19.62
C SER A 136 -6.77 -8.91 20.18
N ASP A 137 -5.82 -9.41 19.39
CA ASP A 137 -5.09 -10.65 19.71
C ASP A 137 -3.61 -10.46 20.07
N LEU A 138 -3.10 -9.22 20.07
CA LEU A 138 -1.72 -8.91 20.45
C LEU A 138 -1.72 -8.20 21.82
N GLN A 139 -2.16 -8.93 22.84
CA GLN A 139 -1.95 -8.54 24.24
C GLN A 139 -0.45 -8.57 24.55
N TYR A 140 -0.06 -7.67 25.46
CA TYR A 140 1.33 -7.32 25.82
C TYR A 140 2.18 -8.50 26.25
#